data_AF-A0A0W0MWR2-F1
#
_entry.id   AF-A0A0W0MWR2-F1
#
_cell.length_a   1.000
_cell.length_b   1.000
_cell.length_c   1.000
_cell.angle_alpha   90.00
_cell.angle_beta   90.00
_cell.angle_gamma   90.00
#
_symmetry.space_group_name_H-M   'P 1'
#
loop_
_entity.id
_entity.type
_entity.pdbx_description
1 polymer ?
#
loop_
_entity_poly.entity_id
_entity_poly.type
_entity_poly.pdbx_seq_one_letter_code
_entity_poly.pdbx_strand_id
1 'polypeptide(L)'
;MSKELNNQVAPPLLNAPLTITLSISELRHLNAYREAVYALQTENWPTDAKKGSRPDAYRKHFREQRDAAKEALVQMLNDAVSA
;
A
#
# COMPACT_ATOMS: atom_id res chain seq x y z
N MET A 1 21.70 29.85 0.52
CA MET A 1 20.86 28.95 1.33
C MET A 1 21.11 27.53 0.84
N SER A 2 21.96 26.79 1.55
CA SER A 2 22.28 25.40 1.20
C SER A 2 21.07 24.54 1.54
N LYS A 3 20.55 23.81 0.55
CA LYS A 3 19.58 22.73 0.80
C LYS A 3 20.34 21.65 1.55
N GLU A 4 20.08 21.50 2.85
CA GLU A 4 20.48 20.31 3.58
C GLU A 4 19.85 19.11 2.87
N LEU A 5 20.68 18.35 2.17
CA LEU A 5 20.30 17.02 1.71
C LEU A 5 20.07 16.21 2.98
N ASN A 6 18.79 16.03 3.29
CA ASN A 6 18.33 15.13 4.33
C ASN A 6 18.93 13.76 3.99
N ASN A 7 20.03 13.38 4.66
CA ASN A 7 20.72 12.11 4.47
C ASN A 7 19.79 11.00 4.96
N GLN A 8 18.79 10.64 4.16
CA GLN A 8 17.98 9.46 4.39
C GLN A 8 18.89 8.26 4.13
N VAL A 9 19.39 7.68 5.22
CA VAL A 9 20.11 6.41 5.20
C VAL A 9 19.15 5.36 4.64
N ALA A 10 19.59 4.61 3.63
CA ALA A 10 18.77 3.54 3.05
C ALA A 10 18.46 2.48 4.13
N PRO A 11 17.24 1.90 4.16
CA PRO A 11 16.91 0.83 5.08
C PRO A 11 17.88 -0.36 4.91
N PRO A 12 18.26 -1.05 5.99
CA PRO A 12 19.14 -2.21 5.90
C PRO A 12 18.47 -3.35 5.11
N LEU A 13 19.28 -4.12 4.38
CA LEU A 13 18.81 -5.28 3.62
C LEU A 13 18.31 -6.38 4.57
N LEU A 14 17.13 -6.93 4.27
CA LEU A 14 16.57 -8.07 4.98
C LEU A 14 17.23 -9.36 4.51
N ASN A 15 18.20 -9.86 5.27
CA ASN A 15 18.92 -11.12 4.98
C ASN A 15 18.38 -12.33 5.76
N ALA A 16 17.33 -12.14 6.56
CA ALA A 16 16.66 -13.17 7.33
C ALA A 16 15.15 -12.95 7.31
N PRO A 17 14.34 -14.00 7.55
CA PRO A 17 12.89 -13.85 7.67
C PRO A 17 12.53 -12.83 8.76
N LEU A 18 11.69 -11.87 8.40
CA LEU A 18 11.16 -10.88 9.33
C LEU A 18 9.79 -11.33 9.84
N THR A 19 9.69 -11.55 11.16
CA THR A 19 8.40 -11.79 11.83
C THR A 19 7.92 -10.50 12.46
N ILE A 20 6.81 -9.97 11.98
CA ILE A 20 6.15 -8.79 12.55
C ILE A 20 4.79 -9.16 13.14
N THR A 21 4.47 -8.55 14.28
CA THR A 21 3.12 -8.63 14.86
C THR A 21 2.38 -7.38 14.47
N LEU A 22 1.21 -7.53 13.83
CA LEU A 22 0.46 -6.40 13.32
C LEU A 22 -0.47 -5.82 14.39
N SER A 23 -0.41 -4.50 14.57
CA SER A 23 -1.43 -3.78 15.33
C SER A 23 -2.79 -3.80 14.61
N ILE A 24 -3.87 -3.46 15.32
CA ILE A 24 -5.21 -3.35 14.72
C ILE A 24 -5.21 -2.33 13.56
N SER A 25 -4.42 -1.26 13.68
CA SER A 25 -4.29 -0.26 12.61
C SER A 25 -3.61 -0.85 11.37
N GLU A 26 -2.53 -1.59 11.55
CA GLU A 26 -1.81 -2.23 10.44
C GLU A 26 -2.63 -3.33 9.77
N LEU A 27 -3.39 -4.11 10.54
CA LEU A 27 -4.33 -5.08 9.99
C LEU A 27 -5.37 -4.40 9.09
N ARG A 28 -5.82 -3.20 9.45
CA ARG A 28 -6.73 -2.41 8.60
C ARG A 28 -6.08 -2.03 7.28
N HIS A 29 -4.83 -1.55 7.31
CA HIS A 29 -4.09 -1.21 6.10
C HIS A 29 -3.82 -2.44 5.22
N LEU A 30 -3.46 -3.58 5.83
CA LEU A 30 -3.28 -4.85 5.11
C LEU A 30 -4.57 -5.30 4.43
N ASN A 31 -5.71 -5.23 5.12
CA ASN A 31 -7.00 -5.60 4.54
C ASN A 31 -7.40 -4.65 3.41
N ALA A 32 -7.24 -3.33 3.59
CA ALA A 32 -7.50 -2.34 2.55
C ALA A 32 -6.62 -2.57 1.30
N TYR A 33 -5.35 -2.91 1.49
CA TYR A 33 -4.45 -3.25 0.39
C TYR A 33 -4.92 -4.51 -0.35
N ARG A 34 -5.26 -5.58 0.38
CA ARG A 34 -5.73 -6.84 -0.21
C ARG A 34 -7.03 -6.65 -1.00
N GLU A 35 -7.98 -5.91 -0.43
CA GLU A 35 -9.26 -5.58 -1.07
C GLU A 35 -9.04 -4.77 -2.35
N ALA A 36 -8.19 -3.73 -2.30
CA ALA A 36 -7.90 -2.90 -3.46
C ALA A 36 -7.18 -3.67 -4.59
N VAL A 37 -6.23 -4.54 -4.25
CA VAL A 37 -5.57 -5.42 -5.24
C VAL A 37 -6.58 -6.37 -5.89
N TYR A 38 -7.46 -6.99 -5.08
CA TYR A 38 -8.50 -7.87 -5.59
C TYR A 38 -9.49 -7.12 -6.50
N ALA A 39 -9.93 -5.93 -6.09
CA ALA A 39 -10.86 -5.10 -6.84
C ALA A 39 -10.25 -4.54 -8.14
N LEU A 40 -8.93 -4.39 -8.23
CA LEU A 40 -8.25 -3.93 -9.45
C LEU A 40 -8.11 -5.03 -10.52
N GLN A 41 -8.31 -6.31 -10.17
CA GLN A 41 -8.39 -7.38 -11.15
C GLN A 41 -9.72 -7.27 -11.92
N THR A 42 -9.62 -7.01 -13.23
CA THR A 42 -10.77 -6.72 -14.10
C THR A 42 -11.85 -7.81 -14.12
N GLU A 43 -11.47 -9.04 -13.81
CA GLU A 43 -12.38 -10.19 -13.68
C GLU A 43 -13.38 -9.98 -12.54
N ASN A 44 -12.94 -9.37 -11.43
CA ASN A 44 -13.71 -9.19 -10.19
C ASN A 44 -14.59 -7.94 -10.20
N TRP A 45 -14.60 -7.18 -11.28
CA TRP A 45 -15.36 -5.93 -11.32
C TRP A 45 -16.86 -6.19 -11.37
N PRO A 46 -17.66 -5.42 -10.62
CA PRO A 46 -19.10 -5.49 -10.72
C PRO A 46 -19.57 -4.98 -12.09
N THR A 47 -20.69 -5.52 -12.57
CA THR A 47 -21.18 -5.32 -13.94
C THR A 47 -21.42 -3.85 -14.30
N ASP A 48 -21.75 -3.04 -13.32
CA ASP A 48 -21.94 -1.58 -13.42
C ASP A 48 -20.61 -0.81 -13.57
N ALA A 49 -19.52 -1.27 -12.96
CA ALA A 49 -18.18 -0.71 -13.14
C ALA A 49 -17.59 -1.02 -14.52
N LYS A 50 -18.05 -2.09 -15.17
CA LYS A 50 -17.65 -2.47 -16.54
C LYS A 50 -18.33 -1.64 -17.64
N LYS A 51 -19.36 -0.84 -17.31
CA LYS A 51 -20.18 -0.09 -18.30
C LYS A 51 -19.69 1.35 -18.49
N GLY A 52 -19.64 1.80 -19.75
CA GLY A 52 -19.34 3.20 -20.10
C GLY A 52 -17.95 3.64 -19.64
N SER A 53 -17.83 4.88 -19.13
CA SER A 53 -16.58 5.48 -18.60
C SER A 53 -16.32 5.18 -17.12
N ARG A 54 -17.16 4.36 -16.48
CA ARG A 54 -17.00 3.94 -15.07
C ARG A 54 -15.76 3.09 -14.77
N PRO A 55 -15.16 2.33 -15.73
CA PRO A 55 -13.90 1.62 -15.52
C PRO A 55 -12.78 2.47 -14.91
N ASP A 56 -12.65 3.72 -15.37
CA ASP A 56 -11.52 4.56 -14.97
C ASP A 56 -11.73 5.20 -13.60
N ALA A 57 -12.96 5.59 -13.26
CA ALA A 57 -13.31 6.05 -11.92
C ALA A 57 -13.13 4.92 -10.89
N TYR A 58 -13.59 3.70 -11.21
CA TYR A 58 -13.43 2.53 -10.36
C TYR A 58 -11.94 2.18 -10.17
N ARG A 59 -11.15 2.15 -11.25
CA ARG A 59 -9.69 1.95 -11.17
C ARG A 59 -9.02 3.02 -10.33
N LYS A 60 -9.38 4.28 -10.52
CA LYS A 60 -8.75 5.39 -9.81
C LYS A 60 -8.97 5.25 -8.31
N HIS A 61 -10.20 5.01 -7.87
CA HIS A 61 -10.53 4.82 -6.46
C HIS A 61 -9.69 3.71 -5.80
N PHE A 62 -9.66 2.51 -6.40
CA PHE A 62 -8.91 1.40 -5.81
C PHE A 62 -7.39 1.53 -5.96
N ARG A 63 -6.88 2.27 -6.97
CA ARG A 63 -5.45 2.62 -7.05
C ARG A 63 -5.06 3.53 -5.90
N GLU A 64 -5.84 4.57 -5.63
CA GLU A 64 -5.59 5.49 -4.51
C GLU A 64 -5.63 4.74 -3.17
N GLN A 65 -6.64 3.87 -2.96
CA GLN A 65 -6.72 3.05 -1.75
C GLN A 65 -5.52 2.09 -1.62
N ARG A 66 -5.11 1.43 -2.71
CA ARG A 66 -3.95 0.54 -2.72
C ARG A 66 -2.67 1.30 -2.37
N ASP A 67 -2.45 2.45 -2.99
CA ASP A 67 -1.21 3.22 -2.84
C ASP A 67 -1.09 3.78 -1.42
N ALA A 68 -2.18 4.34 -0.86
CA ALA A 68 -2.21 4.79 0.53
C ALA A 68 -1.98 3.65 1.54
N ALA A 69 -2.62 2.49 1.33
CA ALA A 69 -2.42 1.33 2.20
C ALA A 69 -0.99 0.77 2.09
N LYS A 70 -0.41 0.76 0.88
CA LYS A 70 0.98 0.35 0.64
C LYS A 70 1.96 1.27 1.37
N GLU A 71 1.79 2.58 1.28
CA GLU A 71 2.66 3.55 1.97
C GLU A 71 2.66 3.32 3.48
N ALA A 72 1.48 3.13 4.08
CA ALA A 72 1.36 2.85 5.51
C ALA A 72 2.08 1.53 5.91
N LEU A 73 1.93 0.47 5.10
CA LEU A 73 2.59 -0.80 5.35
C LEU A 73 4.11 -0.71 5.18
N VAL A 74 4.60 0.05 4.20
CA VAL A 74 6.04 0.29 3.99
C VAL A 74 6.62 1.08 5.16
N GLN A 75 5.91 2.11 5.64
CA GLN A 75 6.35 2.88 6.80
C GLN A 75 6.49 1.98 8.04
N MET A 76 5.47 1.15 8.32
CA MET A 76 5.52 0.20 9.42
C MET A 76 6.69 -0.80 9.27
N LEU A 77 6.95 -1.31 8.06
CA LEU A 77 8.09 -2.20 7.83
C LEU A 77 9.42 -1.48 8.08
N ASN A 78 9.57 -0.23 7.66
CA ASN A 78 10.78 0.55 7.93
C ASN A 78 10.97 0.79 9.43
N ASP A 79 9.90 1.09 10.16
CA ASP A 79 9.92 1.30 11.60
C ASP A 79 10.31 0.00 12.34
N ALA A 80 9.77 -1.15 11.90
CA ALA A 80 10.07 -2.46 12.49
C ALA A 80 11.51 -2.94 12.22
N VAL A 81 12.13 -2.48 11.14
CA VAL A 81 13.49 -2.85 10.73
C VAL A 81 14.55 -1.89 11.30
N SER A 82 14.14 -0.67 11.67
CA SER A 82 15.01 0.35 12.26
C SER A 82 15.03 0.34 13.80
N ALA A 83 14.13 -0.42 14.43
CA ALA A 83 14.04 -0.63 15.88
C ALA A 83 15.02 -1.72 16.35
#